data_AF-A0A1A9IVP4-F1
#
_entry.id   AF-A0A1A9IVP4-F1
#
_cell.length_a   1.000
_cell.length_b   1.000
_cell.length_c   1.000
_cell.angle_alpha   90.00
_cell.angle_beta   90.00
_cell.angle_gamma   90.00
#
_symmetry.space_group_name_H-M   'P 1'
#
loop_
_entity.id
_entity.type
_entity.pdbx_description
1 polymer ?
#
loop_
_entity_poly.entity_id
_entity_poly.type
_entity_poly.pdbx_seq_one_letter_code
_entity_poly.pdbx_strand_id
1 'polypeptide(L)'
;MQWSTIAATAVGTVLGVVATLAADHVRWRRDRAEHDRETLRTACTEYLSALSRARDAFSRTAPSPDRVGKGHVAIGEHGVYAAQQQLELVARRRLVDSAGRTTLGVLDFHDAVAAGHAPDSPEYVHAWRAVGRARTALIEEMRAALRRT
;
A
#
# COMPACT_ATOMS: atom_id res chain seq x y z
N MET A 1 6.40 -63.92 14.28
CA MET A 1 5.54 -63.35 13.21
C MET A 1 4.59 -62.24 13.69
N GLN A 2 4.17 -62.16 14.96
CA GLN A 2 3.27 -61.09 15.44
C GLN A 2 3.95 -59.72 15.67
N TRP A 3 5.24 -59.71 15.99
CA TRP A 3 6.01 -58.49 16.30
C TRP A 3 6.24 -57.58 15.09
N SER A 4 6.42 -58.16 13.90
CA SER A 4 6.60 -57.44 12.64
C SER A 4 5.33 -56.67 12.21
N THR A 5 4.15 -57.22 12.49
CA THR A 5 2.87 -56.56 12.16
C THR A 5 2.65 -55.35 13.04
N ILE A 6 2.90 -55.47 14.35
CA ILE A 6 2.78 -54.36 15.30
C ILE A 6 3.77 -53.25 14.95
N ALA A 7 5.02 -53.62 14.61
CA ALA A 7 6.03 -52.66 14.17
C ALA A 7 5.62 -51.92 12.87
N ALA A 8 5.06 -52.65 11.89
CA ALA A 8 4.61 -52.05 10.63
C ALA A 8 3.44 -51.08 10.84
N THR A 9 2.46 -51.42 11.69
CA THR A 9 1.34 -50.52 12.00
C THR A 9 1.81 -49.27 12.75
N ALA A 10 2.68 -49.42 13.75
CA ALA A 10 3.23 -48.28 14.50
C ALA A 10 4.00 -47.32 13.59
N VAL A 11 4.84 -47.84 12.68
CA VAL A 11 5.57 -47.04 11.69
C VAL A 11 4.61 -46.34 10.73
N GLY A 12 3.58 -47.04 10.24
CA GLY A 12 2.55 -46.47 9.38
C GLY A 12 1.77 -45.33 10.05
N THR A 13 1.40 -45.50 11.33
CA THR A 13 0.71 -44.46 12.10
C THR A 13 1.61 -43.24 12.32
N VAL A 14 2.87 -43.43 12.70
CA VAL A 14 3.82 -42.32 12.90
C VAL A 14 4.06 -41.57 11.58
N LEU A 15 4.28 -42.29 10.47
CA LEU A 15 4.42 -41.69 9.14
C LEU A 15 3.17 -40.92 8.73
N GLY A 16 1.98 -41.47 8.99
CA GLY A 16 0.71 -40.79 8.74
C GLY A 16 0.60 -39.47 9.50
N VAL A 17 0.90 -39.47 10.80
CA VAL A 17 0.85 -38.27 11.65
C VAL A 17 1.86 -37.22 11.20
N VAL A 18 3.09 -37.61 10.86
CA VAL A 18 4.12 -36.69 10.34
C VAL A 18 3.71 -36.10 9.00
N ALA A 19 3.13 -36.90 8.10
CA ALA A 19 2.63 -36.42 6.82
C ALA A 19 1.47 -35.42 7.00
N THR A 20 0.53 -35.68 7.92
CA THR A 20 -0.55 -34.74 8.25
C THR A 20 -0.01 -33.44 8.84
N LEU A 21 0.93 -33.51 9.79
CA LEU A 21 1.54 -32.31 10.38
C LEU A 21 2.30 -31.48 9.35
N ALA A 22 3.03 -32.13 8.43
CA ALA A 22 3.71 -31.43 7.34
C ALA A 22 2.71 -30.77 6.38
N ALA A 23 1.63 -31.47 6.00
CA ALA A 23 0.58 -30.91 5.15
C ALA A 23 -0.12 -29.71 5.82
N ASP A 24 -0.45 -29.82 7.10
CA ASP A 24 -1.04 -28.74 7.88
C ASP A 24 -0.10 -27.55 8.03
N HIS A 25 1.21 -27.79 8.21
CA HIS A 25 2.20 -26.73 8.27
C HIS A 25 2.34 -25.98 6.94
N VAL A 26 2.35 -26.70 5.82
CA VAL A 26 2.38 -26.11 4.47
C VAL A 26 1.11 -25.30 4.21
N ARG A 27 -0.07 -25.84 4.57
CA ARG A 27 -1.35 -25.14 4.45
C ARG A 27 -1.35 -23.85 5.28
N TRP A 28 -0.97 -23.94 6.56
CA TRP A 28 -0.92 -22.80 7.46
C TRP A 28 0.07 -21.72 6.99
N ARG A 29 1.21 -22.11 6.41
CA ARG A 29 2.17 -21.16 5.83
C ARG A 29 1.59 -20.47 4.59
N ARG A 30 0.88 -21.23 3.72
CA ARG A 30 0.22 -20.69 2.53
C ARG A 30 -0.89 -19.70 2.90
N ASP A 31 -1.74 -20.07 3.86
CA ASP A 31 -2.85 -19.23 4.30
C ASP A 31 -2.35 -17.91 4.92
N ARG A 32 -1.26 -17.96 5.70
CA ARG A 32 -0.64 -16.73 6.23
C ARG A 32 -0.03 -15.85 5.14
N ALA A 33 0.64 -16.44 4.15
CA ALA A 33 1.17 -15.67 3.02
C ALA A 33 0.07 -15.01 2.17
N GLU A 34 -1.05 -15.70 1.94
CA GLU A 34 -2.19 -15.12 1.23
C GLU A 34 -2.86 -14.01 2.05
N HIS A 35 -3.00 -14.21 3.36
CA HIS A 35 -3.55 -13.19 4.26
C HIS A 35 -2.69 -11.93 4.28
N ASP A 36 -1.37 -12.06 4.46
CA ASP A 36 -0.44 -10.93 4.45
C ASP A 36 -0.49 -10.17 3.11
N ARG A 37 -0.63 -10.90 2.00
CA ARG A 37 -0.78 -10.33 0.65
C ARG A 37 -2.07 -9.54 0.52
N GLU A 38 -3.18 -10.07 1.01
CA GLU A 38 -4.48 -9.41 0.95
C GLU A 38 -4.52 -8.17 1.86
N THR A 39 -3.91 -8.24 3.05
CA THR A 39 -3.75 -7.08 3.93
C THR A 39 -2.93 -5.98 3.25
N LEU A 40 -1.79 -6.32 2.63
CA LEU A 40 -0.97 -5.36 1.89
C LEU A 40 -1.73 -4.76 0.70
N ARG A 41 -2.46 -5.58 -0.06
CA ARG A 41 -3.29 -5.13 -1.19
C ARG A 41 -4.34 -4.14 -0.72
N THR A 42 -5.04 -4.45 0.36
CA THR A 42 -6.08 -3.60 0.97
C THR A 42 -5.48 -2.24 1.36
N ALA A 43 -4.39 -2.23 2.13
CA ALA A 43 -3.72 -0.99 2.54
C ALA A 43 -3.25 -0.14 1.33
N CYS A 44 -2.71 -0.79 0.29
CA CYS A 44 -2.32 -0.09 -0.93
C CYS A 44 -3.52 0.59 -1.62
N THR A 45 -4.65 -0.12 -1.71
CA THR A 45 -5.86 0.41 -2.36
C THR A 45 -6.50 1.53 -1.56
N GLU A 46 -6.57 1.40 -0.23
CA GLU A 46 -7.08 2.44 0.67
C GLU A 46 -6.25 3.72 0.56
N TYR A 47 -4.92 3.59 0.58
CA TYR A 47 -4.01 4.72 0.41
C TYR A 47 -4.16 5.41 -0.94
N LEU A 48 -4.17 4.66 -2.05
CA LEU A 48 -4.35 5.25 -3.39
C LEU A 48 -5.71 5.93 -3.53
N SER A 49 -6.76 5.37 -2.93
CA SER A 49 -8.10 5.93 -2.93
C SER A 49 -8.15 7.26 -2.17
N ALA A 50 -7.63 7.28 -0.94
CA ALA A 50 -7.56 8.50 -0.14
C ALA A 50 -6.75 9.60 -0.85
N LEU A 51 -5.60 9.25 -1.41
CA LEU A 51 -4.73 10.19 -2.11
C LEU A 51 -5.39 10.75 -3.38
N SER A 52 -6.09 9.90 -4.13
CA SER A 52 -6.81 10.33 -5.34
C SER A 52 -7.97 11.26 -4.97
N ARG A 53 -8.74 10.95 -3.93
CA ARG A 53 -9.81 11.83 -3.42
C ARG A 53 -9.27 13.20 -3.02
N ALA A 54 -8.14 13.25 -2.32
CA ALA A 54 -7.51 14.51 -1.92
C ALA A 54 -7.07 15.35 -3.12
N ARG A 55 -6.30 14.76 -4.04
CA ARG A 55 -5.84 15.45 -5.25
C ARG A 55 -7.01 15.97 -6.09
N ASP A 56 -8.06 15.16 -6.27
CA ASP A 56 -9.22 15.56 -7.04
C ASP A 56 -10.01 16.68 -6.34
N ALA A 57 -10.07 16.68 -5.01
CA ALA A 57 -10.65 17.78 -4.24
C ALA A 57 -9.85 19.08 -4.41
N PHE A 58 -8.51 19.00 -4.34
CA PHE A 58 -7.63 20.14 -4.55
C PHE A 58 -7.79 20.72 -5.95
N SER A 59 -7.86 19.86 -6.97
CA SER A 59 -8.03 20.29 -8.37
C SER A 59 -9.35 21.05 -8.62
N ARG A 60 -10.35 20.88 -7.74
CA ARG A 60 -11.66 21.57 -7.83
C ARG A 60 -11.78 22.76 -6.88
N THR A 61 -10.78 22.99 -6.04
CA THR A 61 -10.82 24.04 -5.01
C THR A 61 -10.50 25.38 -5.65
N ALA A 62 -11.26 26.42 -5.29
CA ALA A 62 -10.97 27.77 -5.74
C ALA A 62 -9.61 28.26 -5.19
N PRO A 63 -8.85 29.04 -5.98
CA PRO A 63 -7.63 29.67 -5.51
C PRO A 63 -7.85 30.46 -4.21
N SER A 64 -6.94 30.29 -3.26
CA SER A 64 -6.96 30.99 -1.98
C SER A 64 -5.54 31.03 -1.44
N PRO A 65 -4.82 32.16 -1.58
CA PRO A 65 -3.45 32.29 -1.11
C PRO A 65 -3.28 31.97 0.37
N ASP A 66 -4.31 32.24 1.19
CA ASP A 66 -4.36 31.91 2.62
C ASP A 66 -4.30 30.40 2.92
N ARG A 67 -4.51 29.55 1.91
CA ARG A 67 -4.42 28.09 2.01
C ARG A 67 -3.06 27.53 1.61
N VAL A 68 -2.18 28.32 1.01
CA VAL A 68 -0.81 27.88 0.68
C VAL A 68 -0.10 27.43 1.97
N GLY A 69 0.52 26.26 1.94
CA GLY A 69 1.18 25.64 3.10
C GLY A 69 0.23 24.97 4.09
N LYS A 70 -1.10 25.08 3.89
CA LYS A 70 -2.12 24.39 4.71
C LYS A 70 -2.61 23.09 4.10
N GLY A 71 -1.98 22.63 3.01
CA GLY A 71 -2.34 21.37 2.34
C GLY A 71 -2.31 20.16 3.27
N HIS A 72 -1.46 20.15 4.30
CA HIS A 72 -1.38 19.06 5.28
C HIS A 72 -2.70 18.85 6.04
N VAL A 73 -3.42 19.94 6.37
CA VAL A 73 -4.73 19.82 7.02
C VAL A 73 -5.74 19.21 6.03
N ALA A 74 -5.80 19.76 4.82
CA ALA A 74 -6.75 19.33 3.80
C ALA A 74 -6.53 17.89 3.34
N ILE A 75 -5.27 17.43 3.23
CA ILE A 75 -4.97 16.05 2.85
C ILE A 75 -5.31 15.07 3.98
N GLY A 76 -5.15 15.51 5.24
CA GLY A 76 -5.54 14.77 6.42
C GLY A 76 -7.05 14.56 6.52
N GLU A 77 -7.86 15.56 6.18
CA GLU A 77 -9.33 15.48 6.13
C GLU A 77 -9.83 14.43 5.12
N HIS A 78 -9.05 14.14 4.08
CA HIS A 78 -9.34 13.08 3.12
C HIS A 78 -8.86 11.68 3.55
N GLY A 79 -8.31 11.56 4.76
CA GLY A 79 -7.87 10.30 5.37
C GLY A 79 -6.53 9.78 4.86
N VAL A 80 -5.73 10.62 4.18
CA VAL A 80 -4.46 10.19 3.59
C VAL A 80 -3.46 9.75 4.65
N TYR A 81 -3.36 10.46 5.78
CA TYR A 81 -2.44 10.06 6.86
C TYR A 81 -2.84 8.76 7.54
N ALA A 82 -4.13 8.55 7.79
CA ALA A 82 -4.60 7.29 8.37
C ALA A 82 -4.25 6.10 7.44
N ALA A 83 -4.52 6.25 6.14
CA ALA A 83 -4.19 5.23 5.16
C ALA A 83 -2.66 5.03 5.00
N GLN A 84 -1.88 6.10 5.12
CA GLN A 84 -0.41 6.02 5.10
C GLN A 84 0.13 5.26 6.31
N GLN A 85 -0.42 5.51 7.51
CA GLN A 85 -0.06 4.79 8.74
C GLN A 85 -0.39 3.29 8.61
N GLN A 86 -1.55 2.94 8.07
CA GLN A 86 -1.90 1.55 7.81
C GLN A 86 -0.90 0.89 6.84
N LEU A 87 -0.52 1.62 5.78
CA LEU A 87 0.48 1.15 4.83
C LEU A 87 1.86 0.96 5.49
N GLU A 88 2.27 1.86 6.39
CA GLU A 88 3.53 1.78 7.15
C GLU A 88 3.64 0.52 8.01
N LEU A 89 2.52 0.01 8.51
CA LEU A 89 2.47 -1.21 9.33
C LEU A 89 2.72 -2.50 8.52
N VAL A 90 2.35 -2.51 7.24
CA VAL A 90 2.28 -3.74 6.43
C VAL A 90 3.24 -3.74 5.23
N ALA A 91 3.67 -2.56 4.78
CA ALA A 91 4.51 -2.40 3.62
C ALA A 91 6.01 -2.39 3.97
N ARG A 92 6.83 -2.75 2.98
CA ARG A 92 8.28 -2.58 3.08
C ARG A 92 8.64 -1.10 2.99
N ARG A 93 9.74 -0.72 3.65
CA ARG A 93 10.24 0.66 3.71
C ARG A 93 10.32 1.37 2.35
N ARG A 94 10.77 0.68 1.29
CA ARG A 94 10.83 1.26 -0.07
C ARG A 94 9.47 1.73 -0.59
N LEU A 95 8.40 0.98 -0.30
CA LEU A 95 7.04 1.35 -0.69
C LEU A 95 6.54 2.52 0.16
N VAL A 96 6.81 2.51 1.47
CA VAL A 96 6.50 3.62 2.38
C VAL A 96 7.18 4.93 1.95
N ASP A 97 8.47 4.88 1.63
CA ASP A 97 9.24 6.05 1.16
C ASP A 97 8.68 6.58 -0.18
N SER A 98 8.19 5.69 -1.05
CA SER A 98 7.52 6.06 -2.29
C SER A 98 6.17 6.72 -2.03
N ALA A 99 5.40 6.19 -1.07
CA ALA A 99 4.12 6.73 -0.65
C ALA A 99 4.30 8.16 -0.10
N GLY A 100 5.23 8.35 0.86
CA GLY A 100 5.52 9.66 1.44
C GLY A 100 5.93 10.71 0.40
N ARG A 101 6.79 10.35 -0.57
CA ARG A 101 7.13 11.26 -1.69
C ARG A 101 5.93 11.64 -2.54
N THR A 102 4.99 10.71 -2.73
CA THR A 102 3.77 10.98 -3.49
C THR A 102 2.83 11.89 -2.71
N THR A 103 2.71 11.71 -1.39
CA THR A 103 1.99 12.63 -0.49
C THR A 103 2.54 14.04 -0.60
N LEU A 104 3.87 14.20 -0.50
CA LEU A 104 4.52 15.51 -0.65
C LEU A 104 4.23 16.15 -2.01
N GLY A 105 4.32 15.39 -3.10
CA GLY A 105 3.99 15.93 -4.43
C GLY A 105 2.53 16.40 -4.53
N VAL A 106 1.59 15.74 -3.86
CA VAL A 106 0.17 16.18 -3.82
C VAL A 106 0.01 17.46 -2.99
N LEU A 107 0.81 17.64 -1.94
CA LEU A 107 0.86 18.90 -1.18
C LEU A 107 1.45 20.04 -2.01
N ASP A 108 2.53 19.80 -2.75
CA ASP A 108 3.10 20.80 -3.66
C ASP A 108 2.09 21.22 -4.73
N PHE A 109 1.31 20.25 -5.24
CA PHE A 109 0.21 20.52 -6.18
C PHE A 109 -0.93 21.31 -5.53
N HIS A 110 -1.31 20.99 -4.29
CA HIS A 110 -2.27 21.80 -3.54
C HIS A 110 -1.82 23.25 -3.44
N ASP A 111 -0.55 23.48 -3.10
CA ASP A 111 -0.01 24.82 -2.92
C ASP A 111 0.03 25.59 -4.25
N ALA A 112 0.35 24.93 -5.36
CA ALA A 112 0.26 25.52 -6.69
C ALA A 112 -1.17 25.94 -7.05
N VAL A 113 -2.17 25.11 -6.73
CA VAL A 113 -3.59 25.44 -6.95
C VAL A 113 -4.04 26.57 -6.02
N ALA A 114 -3.68 26.51 -4.75
CA ALA A 114 -4.04 27.50 -3.74
C ALA A 114 -3.46 28.88 -4.07
N ALA A 115 -2.24 28.94 -4.59
CA ALA A 115 -1.61 30.17 -5.07
C ALA A 115 -2.30 30.79 -6.31
N GLY A 116 -3.23 30.06 -6.96
CA GLY A 116 -3.99 30.56 -8.10
C GLY A 116 -3.25 30.53 -9.43
N HIS A 117 -2.22 29.68 -9.54
CA HIS A 117 -1.55 29.45 -10.81
C HIS A 117 -2.54 28.92 -11.85
N ALA A 118 -2.54 29.54 -13.04
CA ALA A 118 -3.40 29.13 -14.14
C ALA A 118 -3.06 27.69 -14.62
N PRO A 119 -4.00 26.91 -15.16
CA PRO A 119 -3.74 25.52 -15.56
C PRO A 119 -2.64 25.33 -16.62
N ASP A 120 -2.35 26.37 -17.41
CA ASP A 120 -1.31 26.43 -18.43
C ASP A 120 0.02 27.01 -17.92
N SER A 121 0.04 27.55 -16.69
CA SER A 121 1.25 28.07 -16.07
C SER A 121 2.30 26.97 -15.88
N PRO A 122 3.59 27.31 -16.03
CA PRO A 122 4.66 26.34 -15.85
C PRO A 122 4.67 25.75 -14.43
N GLU A 123 4.28 26.52 -13.41
CA GLU A 123 4.21 26.07 -12.01
C GLU A 123 3.14 24.98 -11.83
N TYR A 124 1.92 25.24 -12.31
CA TYR A 124 0.82 24.26 -12.25
C TYR A 124 1.17 23.00 -13.03
N VAL A 125 1.64 23.14 -14.27
CA VAL A 125 1.99 22.01 -15.14
C VAL A 125 3.13 21.20 -14.53
N HIS A 126 4.12 21.85 -13.93
CA HIS A 126 5.22 21.17 -13.25
C HIS A 126 4.72 20.33 -12.07
N ALA A 127 3.92 20.93 -11.18
CA ALA A 127 3.37 20.25 -10.01
C ALA A 127 2.44 19.09 -10.42
N TRP A 128 1.55 19.31 -11.39
CA TRP A 128 0.65 18.27 -11.91
C TRP A 128 1.43 17.09 -12.51
N ARG A 129 2.47 17.35 -13.31
CA ARG A 129 3.32 16.29 -13.87
C ARG A 129 4.13 15.58 -12.79
N ALA A 130 4.61 16.31 -11.77
CA ALA A 130 5.34 15.73 -10.65
C ALA A 130 4.47 14.73 -9.88
N VAL A 131 3.24 15.10 -9.54
CA VAL A 131 2.24 14.18 -8.95
C VAL A 131 2.02 12.96 -9.83
N GLY A 132 1.83 13.16 -11.13
CA GLY A 132 1.62 12.07 -12.08
C GLY A 132 2.80 11.08 -12.11
N ARG A 133 4.04 11.57 -12.13
CA ARG A 133 5.24 10.73 -12.08
C ARG A 133 5.37 9.99 -10.75
N ALA A 134 5.17 10.67 -9.63
CA ALA A 134 5.24 10.08 -8.30
C ALA A 134 4.20 8.96 -8.14
N ARG A 135 2.96 9.19 -8.58
CA ARG A 135 1.89 8.19 -8.57
C ARG A 135 2.23 6.96 -9.42
N THR A 136 2.77 7.16 -10.61
CA THR A 136 3.19 6.04 -11.48
C THR A 136 4.30 5.22 -10.82
N ALA A 137 5.32 5.88 -10.27
CA ALA A 137 6.39 5.20 -9.54
C ALA A 137 5.86 4.42 -8.33
N LEU A 138 4.94 5.00 -7.57
CA LEU A 138 4.28 4.34 -6.45
C LEU A 138 3.53 3.07 -6.88
N ILE A 139 2.75 3.13 -7.96
CA ILE A 139 1.99 1.98 -8.48
C ILE A 139 2.95 0.85 -8.90
N GLU A 140 4.09 1.18 -9.51
CA GLU A 140 5.10 0.18 -9.86
C GLU A 140 5.72 -0.46 -8.61
N GLU A 141 6.01 0.32 -7.56
CA GLU A 141 6.46 -0.24 -6.28
C GLU A 141 5.42 -1.14 -5.62
N MET A 142 4.14 -0.76 -5.65
CA MET A 142 3.04 -1.59 -5.15
C MET A 142 2.91 -2.90 -5.94
N ARG A 143 2.99 -2.84 -7.28
CA ARG A 143 2.99 -4.03 -8.13
C ARG A 143 4.17 -4.95 -7.82
N ALA A 144 5.36 -4.39 -7.66
CA ALA A 144 6.56 -5.15 -7.32
C ALA A 144 6.45 -5.79 -5.93
N ALA A 145 5.91 -5.07 -4.94
CA ALA A 145 5.68 -5.58 -3.59
C ALA A 145 4.68 -6.74 -3.58
N LEU A 146 3.58 -6.62 -4.34
CA LEU A 146 2.57 -7.67 -4.47
C LEU A 146 3.05 -8.88 -5.31
N ARG A 147 4.08 -8.74 -6.16
CA ARG A 147 4.64 -9.88 -6.92
C ARG A 147 5.69 -10.68 -6.16
N ARG A 148 6.40 -10.06 -5.21
CA ARG A 148 7.52 -10.68 -4.47
C ARG A 148 7.04 -11.33 -3.17
N THR A 149 6.50 -12.55 -3.26
CA THR A 149 6.27 -13.47 -2.13
C THR A 149 6.33 -14.90 -2.61
#